data_AF-A0A9W6H755-F1
#
_entry.id   AF-A0A9W6H755-F1
#
_cell.length_a   1.000
_cell.length_b   1.000
_cell.length_c   1.000
_cell.angle_alpha   90.00
_cell.angle_beta   90.00
_cell.angle_gamma   90.00
#
_symmetry.space_group_name_H-M   'P 1'
#
loop_
_entity.id
_entity.type
_entity.pdbx_description
1 polymer ?
#
loop_
_entity_poly.entity_id
_entity_poly.type
_entity_poly.pdbx_seq_one_letter_code
_entity_poly.pdbx_strand_id
1 'polypeptide(L)' 'MDASPTTTRCRQCGGAATLHRNPYVGVDLSVHEYYIDCVRCGIVGFVPADREPESRPERRRGFWARLFAR' A
#
# COMPACT_ATOMS: atom_id res chain seq x y z
N MET A 1 -19.60 -5.75 18.61
CA MET A 1 -19.48 -4.48 17.89
C MET A 1 -19.43 -4.79 16.41
N ASP A 2 -20.57 -4.75 15.72
CA ASP A 2 -20.65 -4.96 14.28
C ASP A 2 -20.09 -3.71 13.57
N ALA A 3 -18.85 -3.80 13.11
CA ALA A 3 -18.30 -2.79 12.22
C ALA A 3 -19.03 -2.92 10.88
N SER A 4 -19.90 -1.95 10.57
CA SER A 4 -20.53 -1.86 9.25
C SER A 4 -19.47 -2.01 8.15
N PRO A 5 -19.70 -2.83 7.12
CA PRO A 5 -18.71 -3.06 6.08
C PRO A 5 -18.43 -1.75 5.34
N THR A 6 -17.19 -1.26 5.44
CA THR A 6 -16.73 -0.11 4.65
C THR A 6 -16.75 -0.51 3.18
N THR A 7 -17.56 0.17 2.37
CA THR A 7 -17.70 -0.11 0.94
C THR A 7 -16.83 0.83 0.10
N THR A 8 -16.27 0.33 -1.00
CA THR A 8 -15.45 1.07 -1.96
C THR A 8 -15.77 0.65 -3.40
N ARG A 9 -15.12 1.26 -4.40
CA ARG A 9 -15.27 0.88 -5.82
C ARG A 9 -14.15 -0.04 -6.28
N CYS A 10 -14.53 -1.10 -6.99
CA CYS A 10 -13.59 -1.98 -7.67
C CYS A 10 -12.87 -1.23 -8.80
N ARG A 11 -11.52 -1.25 -8.79
CA ARG A 11 -10.72 -0.60 -9.84
C ARG A 11 -10.77 -1.32 -11.19
N GLN A 12 -11.22 -2.57 -11.22
CA GLN A 12 -11.29 -3.37 -12.45
C GLN A 12 -12.64 -3.20 -13.17
N CYS A 13 -13.76 -3.31 -12.45
CA CYS A 13 -15.10 -3.27 -13.05
C CYS A 13 -15.96 -2.07 -12.65
N GLY A 14 -15.49 -1.22 -11.73
CA GLY A 14 -16.24 -0.07 -11.20
C GLY A 14 -17.40 -0.41 -10.24
N GLY A 15 -17.67 -1.71 -10.02
CA GLY A 15 -18.72 -2.18 -9.11
C GLY A 15 -18.42 -1.91 -7.63
N ALA A 16 -19.42 -2.12 -6.78
CA ALA A 16 -19.23 -2.09 -5.33
C ALA A 16 -18.29 -3.22 -4.89
N ALA A 17 -17.39 -2.90 -3.97
CA ALA A 17 -16.46 -3.83 -3.33
C ALA A 17 -16.45 -3.58 -1.82
N THR A 18 -16.28 -4.64 -1.04
CA THR A 18 -16.16 -4.57 0.41
C THR A 18 -14.69 -4.41 0.77
N LEU A 19 -14.38 -3.46 1.65
CA LEU A 19 -13.05 -3.26 2.21
C LEU A 19 -12.93 -4.08 3.50
N HIS A 20 -11.88 -4.87 3.59
CA HIS A 20 -11.56 -5.70 4.74
C HIS A 20 -10.21 -5.31 5.32
N ARG A 21 -10.09 -5.35 6.65
CA ARG A 21 -8.79 -5.28 7.32
C ARG A 21 -8.07 -6.61 7.15
N ASN A 22 -6.81 -6.56 6.76
CA ASN A 22 -5.99 -7.73 6.58
C ASN A 22 -5.46 -8.22 7.95
N PRO A 23 -5.83 -9.44 8.41
CA PRO A 23 -5.38 -9.97 9.69
C PRO A 23 -3.90 -10.38 9.69
N TYR A 24 -3.27 -10.43 8.51
CA TYR A 24 -1.89 -10.89 8.34
C TYR A 24 -0.85 -9.76 8.44
N VAL A 25 -1.30 -8.52 8.66
CA VAL A 25 -0.40 -7.39 8.93
C VAL A 25 0.09 -7.47 10.36
N GLY A 26 1.40 -7.33 10.55
CA GLY A 26 2.07 -7.42 11.86
C GLY A 26 2.52 -8.83 12.27
N VAL A 27 2.24 -9.84 11.45
CA VAL A 27 2.77 -11.21 11.59
C VAL A 27 3.71 -11.59 10.44
N ASP A 28 4.26 -10.59 9.74
CA ASP A 28 5.19 -10.71 8.60
C ASP A 28 4.68 -11.55 7.41
N LEU A 29 3.36 -11.76 7.30
CA LEU A 29 2.73 -12.48 6.18
C LEU A 29 2.14 -11.55 5.12
N SER A 30 1.96 -10.26 5.42
CA SER A 30 1.50 -9.26 4.46
C SER A 30 1.86 -7.83 4.89
N VAL A 31 2.18 -6.98 3.92
CA VAL A 31 2.49 -5.55 4.13
C VAL A 31 1.28 -4.63 3.90
N HIS A 32 0.18 -5.17 3.38
CA HIS A 32 -1.00 -4.37 3.02
C HIS A 32 -2.06 -4.43 4.10
N GLU A 33 -2.37 -3.30 4.72
CA GLU A 33 -3.35 -3.19 5.82
C GLU A 33 -4.76 -3.59 5.43
N TYR A 34 -5.13 -3.37 4.17
CA TYR A 34 -6.49 -3.61 3.68
C TYR A 34 -6.47 -4.36 2.36
N TYR A 35 -7.51 -5.18 2.16
CA TYR A 35 -7.83 -5.79 0.89
C TYR A 35 -9.29 -5.54 0.55
N ILE A 36 -9.61 -5.59 -0.74
CA ILE A 36 -10.97 -5.50 -1.26
C ILE A 36 -11.44 -6.85 -1.79
N ASP A 37 -12.73 -7.10 -1.66
CA ASP A 37 -13.44 -8.19 -2.33
C ASP A 37 -14.59 -7.60 -3.17
N CYS A 38 -14.60 -7.90 -4.47
CA CYS A 38 -15.65 -7.44 -5.37
C CYS A 38 -16.54 -8.61 -5.81
N VAL A 39 -17.75 -8.66 -5.24
CA VAL A 39 -18.77 -9.66 -5.61
C VAL A 39 -19.25 -9.58 -7.07
N ARG A 40 -19.00 -8.46 -7.78
CA ARG A 40 -19.42 -8.28 -9.17
C ARG A 40 -18.49 -8.98 -10.17
N CYS A 41 -17.18 -8.89 -9.97
CA CYS A 41 -16.19 -9.48 -10.89
C CYS A 41 -15.31 -10.56 -10.25
N GLY A 42 -15.50 -10.83 -8.95
CA GLY A 42 -14.78 -11.86 -8.20
C GLY A 42 -13.32 -11.51 -7.88
N ILE A 43 -12.89 -10.26 -8.09
CA ILE A 43 -11.50 -9.89 -7.81
C ILE A 43 -11.29 -9.64 -6.33
N VAL A 44 -10.20 -10.21 -5.81
CA VAL A 44 -9.62 -9.89 -4.52
C VAL A 44 -8.29 -9.17 -4.77
N GLY A 45 -8.10 -8.02 -4.12
CA GLY A 45 -6.89 -7.22 -4.34
C GLY A 45 -6.52 -6.38 -3.13
N PHE A 46 -5.24 -6.12 -2.94
CA PHE A 46 -4.77 -5.27 -1.86
C PHE A 46 -4.97 -3.79 -2.18
N VAL A 47 -5.34 -3.02 -1.15
CA VAL A 47 -5.33 -1.57 -1.24
C VAL A 47 -3.91 -1.10 -0.92
N PRO A 48 -3.27 -0.29 -1.79
CA PRO A 48 -2.01 0.32 -1.43
C PRO A 48 -2.23 1.17 -0.18
N ALA A 49 -1.41 0.96 0.85
CA ALA A 49 -1.25 1.96 1.89
C ALA A 49 -0.84 3.25 1.17
N ASP A 50 -1.51 4.36 1.46
CA ASP A 50 -1.21 5.65 0.86
C ASP A 50 0.28 5.88 1.05
N ARG A 51 1.05 5.75 -0.04
CA ARG A 51 2.51 5.73 0.04
C ARG A 51 2.94 7.07 0.61
N GLU A 52 3.42 7.06 1.85
CA GLU A 52 4.30 8.11 2.33
C GLU A 52 5.46 8.17 1.33
N PRO A 53 5.74 9.33 0.70
CA PRO A 53 6.80 9.42 -0.27
C PRO A 53 8.11 9.07 0.44
N GLU A 54 8.70 7.95 0.01
CA GLU A 54 10.02 7.50 0.41
C GLU A 54 10.96 8.71 0.42
N SER A 55 11.31 9.17 1.62
CA SER A 55 12.30 10.23 1.80
C SER A 55 13.61 9.65 1.28
N ARG A 56 13.89 9.84 -0.01
CA ARG A 56 15.16 9.49 -0.63
C ARG A 56 16.25 10.07 0.28
N PRO A 57 17.17 9.26 0.84
CA PRO A 57 18.27 9.81 1.59
C PRO A 57 19.01 10.74 0.64
N GLU A 58 19.06 12.02 1.02
CA GLU A 58 19.82 13.05 0.34
C GLU A 58 21.22 12.49 0.08
N ARG A 59 21.60 12.39 -1.20
CA ARG A 59 22.93 11.96 -1.61
C ARG A 59 23.92 12.93 -0.98
N ARG A 60 24.39 12.61 0.22
CA ARG A 60 25.49 13.28 0.88
C ARG A 60 26.64 13.29 -0.12
N ARG A 61 26.95 14.49 -0.63
CA ARG A 61 28.07 14.74 -1.54
C ARG A 61 29.29 14.05 -0.95
N GLY A 62 29.73 13.00 -1.64
CA GLY A 62 30.72 12.06 -1.13
C GLY A 62 32.03 12.76 -0.80
N PHE A 63 32.64 12.29 0.28
CA PHE A 63 34.01 12.56 0.72
C PHE A 63 35.04 12.53 -0.44
N TRP A 64 34.75 11.78 -1.50
CA TRP A 64 35.53 11.66 -2.74
C TRP A 64 35.56 12.90 -3.64
N ALA A 65 34.62 13.83 -3.52
CA ALA A 65 34.63 15.08 -4.31
C ALA A 65 35.82 15.99 -3.93
N ARG A 66 36.42 15.79 -2.75
CA ARG A 66 37.64 16.48 -2.31
C ARG A 66 38.94 15.83 -2.78
N LEU A 67 38.91 14.57 -3.24
CA LEU A 67 40.11 13.85 -3.66
C LEU A 67 40.45 14.07 -5.15
N PHE A 68 39.48 14.49 -5.96
CA PHE A 68 39.66 14.76 -7.40
C PHE A 68 39.63 16.25 -7.77
N ALA A 69 39.57 17.15 -6.79
CA ALA A 69 39.77 18.59 -7.01
C ALA A 69 41.27 18.90 -6.90
N ARG A 70 41.99 18.72 -8.00
CA ARG A 70 43.36 19.17 -8.18
C ARG A 70 43.46 19.99 -9.46
#